data_AF-Q9AEK1-F1
#
_entry.id   AF-Q9AEK1-F1
#
_cell.length_a   1.000
_cell.length_b   1.000
_cell.length_c   1.000
_cell.angle_alpha   90.00
_cell.angle_beta   90.00
_cell.angle_gamma   90.00
#
_symmetry.space_group_name_H-M   'P 1'
#
loop_
_entity.id
_entity.type
_entity.pdbx_description
1 polymer ?
#
loop_
_entity_poly.entity_id
_entity_poly.type
_entity_poly.pdbx_seq_one_letter_code
_entity_poly.pdbx_strand_id
1 'polypeptide(L)'
;IGPRLEASVLSFNKELTKLYAKSVGVKTLDCTMLRKNQNSKEKLNFPCIIKPARLGSSIGISIVKDEKDLEYAKDVGFEFDNDLVVEEFKNNIKEYNLAGCMINDEFVFSIIEEPKKKEFLDFEQKYLSFSGHNELIEADLSEELKEKLKDSFKKIYNPL
;
A
#
# COMPACT_ATOMS: atom_id res chain seq x y z
N ILE A 1 -4.81 -8.33 -21.05
CA ILE A 1 -4.90 -9.21 -19.86
C ILE A 1 -4.86 -8.30 -18.64
N GLY A 2 -5.73 -8.50 -17.64
CA GLY A 2 -5.86 -7.62 -16.49
C GLY A 2 -6.94 -8.13 -15.52
N PRO A 3 -7.12 -7.46 -14.37
CA PRO A 3 -8.09 -7.89 -13.35
C PRO A 3 -9.52 -7.88 -13.90
N ARG A 4 -10.36 -8.78 -13.38
CA ARG A 4 -11.82 -8.76 -13.58
C ARG A 4 -12.46 -7.69 -12.68
N LEU A 5 -13.78 -7.54 -12.76
CA LEU A 5 -14.50 -6.46 -12.09
C LEU A 5 -14.29 -6.51 -10.57
N GLU A 6 -14.46 -7.68 -9.98
CA GLU A 6 -14.34 -7.95 -8.54
C GLU A 6 -12.94 -7.63 -8.05
N ALA A 7 -11.93 -8.20 -8.71
CA ALA A 7 -10.52 -7.93 -8.42
C ALA A 7 -10.17 -6.43 -8.58
N SER A 8 -10.74 -5.75 -9.58
CA SER A 8 -10.51 -4.32 -9.78
C SER A 8 -11.10 -3.49 -8.65
N VAL A 9 -12.36 -3.75 -8.27
CA VAL A 9 -13.04 -3.01 -7.19
C VAL A 9 -12.35 -3.22 -5.85
N LEU A 10 -12.01 -4.48 -5.53
CA LEU A 10 -11.37 -4.82 -4.27
C LEU A 10 -9.97 -4.20 -4.17
N SER A 11 -9.12 -4.36 -5.19
CA SER A 11 -7.74 -3.87 -5.16
C SER A 11 -7.63 -2.35 -5.28
N PHE A 12 -8.60 -1.68 -5.92
CA PHE A 12 -8.59 -0.24 -6.10
C PHE A 12 -8.87 0.53 -4.81
N ASN A 13 -9.72 0.01 -3.92
CA ASN A 13 -10.04 0.64 -2.65
C ASN A 13 -9.25 0.00 -1.49
N LYS A 14 -8.34 0.76 -0.87
CA LYS A 14 -7.51 0.29 0.24
C LYS A 14 -8.29 -0.27 1.43
N GLU A 15 -9.47 0.26 1.73
CA GLU A 15 -10.33 -0.28 2.79
C GLU A 15 -10.80 -1.69 2.43
N LEU A 16 -11.30 -1.87 1.20
CA LEU A 16 -11.76 -3.17 0.71
C LEU A 16 -10.60 -4.17 0.62
N THR A 17 -9.44 -3.74 0.10
CA THR A 17 -8.22 -4.56 0.07
C THR A 17 -7.87 -5.06 1.45
N LYS A 18 -7.92 -4.21 2.48
CA LYS A 18 -7.62 -4.61 3.87
C LYS A 18 -8.63 -5.60 4.42
N LEU A 19 -9.92 -5.35 4.22
CA LEU A 19 -10.98 -6.25 4.65
C LEU A 19 -10.81 -7.63 4.01
N TYR A 20 -10.53 -7.67 2.70
CA TYR A 20 -10.27 -8.91 1.98
C TYR A 20 -9.00 -9.61 2.48
N ALA A 21 -7.87 -8.90 2.57
CA ALA A 21 -6.61 -9.44 3.08
C ALA A 21 -6.77 -10.07 4.46
N LYS A 22 -7.48 -9.39 5.37
CA LYS A 22 -7.79 -9.91 6.71
C LYS A 22 -8.64 -11.18 6.64
N SER A 23 -9.64 -11.22 5.76
CA SER A 23 -10.52 -12.39 5.57
C SER A 23 -9.77 -13.63 5.09
N VAL A 24 -8.71 -13.46 4.31
CA VAL A 24 -7.85 -14.56 3.82
C VAL A 24 -6.61 -14.81 4.70
N GLY A 25 -6.56 -14.20 5.89
CA GLY A 25 -5.50 -14.40 6.87
C GLY A 25 -4.17 -13.72 6.53
N VAL A 26 -4.16 -12.74 5.63
CA VAL A 26 -3.00 -11.91 5.34
C VAL A 26 -2.99 -10.69 6.26
N LYS A 27 -1.85 -10.46 6.91
CA LYS A 27 -1.69 -9.40 7.91
C LYS A 27 -1.69 -8.03 7.23
N THR A 28 -2.40 -7.08 7.84
CA THR A 28 -2.39 -5.67 7.47
C THR A 28 -2.24 -4.82 8.71
N LEU A 29 -1.72 -3.60 8.57
CA LEU A 29 -1.84 -2.61 9.65
C LEU A 29 -3.32 -2.29 9.90
N ASP A 30 -3.66 -2.08 11.17
CA ASP A 30 -4.95 -1.50 11.54
C ASP A 30 -5.07 -0.10 10.93
N CYS A 31 -6.29 0.28 10.58
CA CYS A 31 -6.56 1.58 10.00
C CYS A 31 -7.84 2.19 10.53
N THR A 32 -7.83 3.53 10.59
CA THR A 32 -9.02 4.36 10.78
C THR A 32 -9.44 4.94 9.44
N MET A 33 -10.75 4.97 9.19
CA MET A 33 -11.32 5.61 8.00
C MET A 33 -11.85 7.00 8.35
N LEU A 34 -11.39 8.02 7.63
CA LEU A 34 -11.93 9.38 7.69
C LEU A 34 -12.78 9.64 6.44
N ARG A 35 -13.93 10.30 6.61
CA ARG A 35 -14.88 10.60 5.53
C ARG A 35 -15.13 12.10 5.49
N LYS A 36 -15.07 12.72 4.30
CA LYS A 36 -15.12 14.19 4.12
C LYS A 36 -16.29 14.88 4.81
N ASN A 37 -17.45 14.21 4.87
CA ASN A 37 -18.69 14.74 5.43
C ASN A 37 -19.08 14.13 6.79
N GLN A 38 -18.14 13.50 7.49
CA GLN A 38 -18.37 12.95 8.82
C GLN A 38 -17.43 13.60 9.82
N ASN A 39 -18.00 14.12 10.91
CA ASN A 39 -17.22 14.56 12.06
C ASN A 39 -16.71 13.35 12.84
N SER A 40 -15.61 12.74 12.36
CA SER A 40 -14.92 11.69 13.11
C SER A 40 -14.20 12.32 14.29
N LYS A 41 -14.65 12.03 15.52
CA LYS A 41 -13.93 12.35 16.76
C LYS A 41 -12.94 11.25 17.14
N GLU A 42 -12.47 10.48 16.17
CA GLU A 42 -11.55 9.37 16.43
C GLU A 42 -10.21 9.93 16.93
N LYS A 43 -9.73 9.36 18.05
CA LYS A 43 -8.39 9.68 18.55
C LYS A 43 -7.39 8.98 17.65
N LEU A 44 -6.62 9.77 16.90
CA LEU A 44 -5.52 9.26 16.08
C LEU A 44 -4.25 9.24 16.92
N ASN A 45 -3.46 8.18 16.75
CA ASN A 45 -2.11 8.09 17.29
C ASN A 45 -1.13 8.66 16.27
N PHE A 46 -0.06 9.28 16.75
CA PHE A 46 0.99 9.87 15.91
C PHE A 46 2.35 9.21 16.21
N PRO A 47 3.26 9.11 15.21
CA PRO A 47 3.07 9.56 13.83
C PRO A 47 2.13 8.63 13.04
N CYS A 48 1.37 9.20 12.11
CA CYS A 48 0.49 8.44 11.22
C CYS A 48 0.71 8.81 9.75
N ILE A 49 0.27 7.93 8.86
CA ILE A 49 0.26 8.16 7.42
C ILE A 49 -1.19 8.20 6.94
N ILE A 50 -1.55 9.28 6.25
CA ILE A 50 -2.88 9.52 5.70
C ILE A 50 -2.82 9.34 4.19
N LYS A 51 -3.74 8.56 3.63
CA LYS A 51 -3.76 8.16 2.22
C LYS A 51 -5.18 8.24 1.65
N PRO A 52 -5.38 8.74 0.42
CA PRO A 52 -6.66 8.59 -0.27
C PRO A 52 -6.99 7.12 -0.47
N ALA A 53 -8.22 6.70 -0.20
CA ALA A 53 -8.60 5.29 -0.24
C ALA A 53 -8.39 4.67 -1.62
N ARG A 54 -8.64 5.43 -2.70
CA ARG A 54 -8.68 4.95 -4.09
C ARG A 54 -7.59 5.51 -5.01
N LEU A 55 -6.48 6.00 -4.45
CA LEU A 55 -5.40 6.57 -5.25
C LEU A 55 -4.07 5.81 -5.16
N GLY A 56 -3.34 5.76 -6.26
CA GLY A 56 -2.01 5.17 -6.37
C GLY A 56 -0.89 6.22 -6.45
N SER A 57 0.32 5.76 -6.79
CA SER A 57 1.46 6.63 -7.13
C SER A 57 1.87 7.63 -6.06
N SER A 58 1.53 7.38 -4.80
CA SER A 58 1.88 8.23 -3.66
C SER A 58 1.28 9.64 -3.69
N ILE A 59 0.27 9.87 -4.53
CA ILE A 59 -0.41 11.16 -4.65
C ILE A 59 -1.36 11.33 -3.45
N GLY A 60 -1.43 12.54 -2.90
CA GLY A 60 -2.29 12.88 -1.77
C GLY A 60 -1.92 12.18 -0.44
N ILE A 61 -0.75 11.55 -0.36
CA ILE A 61 -0.27 10.91 0.86
C ILE A 61 0.44 11.95 1.74
N SER A 62 0.17 11.92 3.05
CA SER A 62 0.86 12.77 4.03
C SER A 62 1.31 11.96 5.24
N ILE A 63 2.50 12.25 5.75
CA ILE A 63 2.98 11.74 7.04
C ILE A 63 2.76 12.85 8.07
N VAL A 64 1.97 12.55 9.09
CA VAL A 64 1.56 13.48 10.14
C VAL A 64 2.30 13.11 11.42
N LYS A 65 3.18 13.98 11.89
CA LYS A 65 4.02 13.72 13.07
C LYS A 65 3.33 14.08 14.38
N ASP A 66 2.41 15.04 14.34
CA ASP A 66 1.63 15.48 15.48
C ASP A 66 0.30 16.12 15.03
N GLU A 67 -0.60 16.38 15.98
CA GLU A 67 -1.98 16.81 15.72
C GLU A 67 -2.11 18.12 14.95
N LYS A 68 -1.11 19.02 15.02
CA LYS A 68 -1.18 20.34 14.38
C LYS A 68 -1.22 20.25 12.85
N ASP A 69 -0.63 19.19 12.30
CA ASP A 69 -0.48 18.98 10.85
C ASP A 69 -1.65 18.14 10.29
N LEU A 70 -2.55 17.64 11.15
CA LEU A 70 -3.62 16.72 10.78
C LEU A 70 -4.63 17.36 9.83
N GLU A 71 -5.09 18.59 10.11
CA GLU A 71 -6.13 19.21 9.28
C GLU A 71 -5.62 19.52 7.87
N TYR A 72 -4.38 20.00 7.76
CA TYR A 72 -3.74 20.19 6.46
C TYR A 72 -3.61 18.88 5.68
N ALA A 73 -3.17 17.80 6.34
CA ALA A 73 -3.05 16.48 5.71
C ALA A 73 -4.41 15.91 5.26
N LYS A 74 -5.47 16.16 6.03
CA LYS A 74 -6.85 15.82 5.64
C LYS A 74 -7.28 16.61 4.41
N ASP A 75 -7.07 17.92 4.39
CA ASP A 75 -7.41 18.78 3.24
C ASP A 75 -6.71 18.27 1.97
N VAL A 76 -5.40 18.04 2.04
CA VAL A 76 -4.62 17.48 0.92
C VAL A 76 -5.19 16.13 0.44
N GLY A 77 -5.52 15.22 1.35
CA GLY A 77 -6.10 13.93 0.99
C GLY A 77 -7.49 14.07 0.35
N PHE A 78 -8.34 14.94 0.91
CA PHE A 78 -9.73 15.13 0.51
C PHE A 78 -9.91 15.88 -0.82
N GLU A 79 -8.83 16.42 -1.38
CA GLU A 79 -8.79 16.88 -2.77
C GLU A 79 -8.86 15.71 -3.77
N PHE A 80 -8.41 14.52 -3.38
CA PHE A 80 -8.31 13.37 -4.29
C PHE A 80 -9.31 12.25 -4.04
N ASP A 81 -9.87 12.14 -2.83
CA ASP A 81 -10.87 11.13 -2.49
C ASP A 81 -11.78 11.66 -1.38
N ASN A 82 -13.02 11.18 -1.31
CA ASN A 82 -13.91 11.50 -0.19
C ASN A 82 -13.61 10.67 1.07
N ASP A 83 -12.73 9.67 0.91
CA ASP A 83 -12.39 8.69 1.92
C ASP A 83 -10.87 8.62 2.11
N LEU A 84 -10.40 8.77 3.35
CA LEU A 84 -9.00 8.64 3.70
C LEU A 84 -8.78 7.45 4.63
N VAL A 85 -7.69 6.76 4.40
CA VAL A 85 -7.17 5.70 5.26
C VAL A 85 -6.05 6.28 6.10
N VAL A 86 -6.15 6.13 7.43
CA VAL A 86 -5.12 6.52 8.38
C VAL A 86 -4.51 5.27 8.98
N GLU A 87 -3.18 5.14 8.93
CA GLU A 87 -2.43 4.03 9.52
C GLU A 87 -1.31 4.57 10.42
N GLU A 88 -0.88 3.77 11.39
CA GLU A 88 0.35 4.03 12.14
C GLU A 88 1.54 4.13 11.17
N PHE A 89 2.33 5.20 11.30
CA PHE A 89 3.52 5.38 10.49
C PHE A 89 4.71 4.69 11.15
N LYS A 90 5.21 3.64 10.52
CA LYS A 90 6.40 2.91 10.98
C LYS A 90 7.63 3.33 10.17
N ASN A 91 8.58 3.95 10.86
CA ASN A 91 9.88 4.27 10.29
C ASN A 91 10.72 3.01 10.08
N ASN A 92 11.64 3.07 9.13
CA ASN A 92 12.65 2.03 8.86
C ASN A 92 12.04 0.65 8.56
N ILE A 93 10.88 0.61 7.91
CA ILE A 93 10.32 -0.63 7.37
C ILE A 93 11.06 -1.03 6.10
N LYS A 94 11.30 -2.33 5.95
CA LYS A 94 11.69 -2.90 4.66
C LYS A 94 10.44 -3.13 3.83
N GLU A 95 10.52 -2.80 2.54
CA GLU A 95 9.43 -2.99 1.60
C GLU A 95 9.85 -4.00 0.54
N TYR A 96 8.93 -4.89 0.20
CA TYR A 96 9.16 -5.94 -0.80
C TYR A 96 7.99 -6.00 -1.75
N ASN A 97 8.26 -5.93 -3.05
CA ASN A 97 7.27 -6.11 -4.09
C ASN A 97 7.50 -7.46 -4.76
N LEU A 98 6.42 -8.21 -4.93
CA LEU A 98 6.42 -9.47 -5.68
C LEU A 98 5.32 -9.39 -6.73
N ALA A 99 5.71 -9.42 -8.01
CA ALA A 99 4.77 -9.59 -9.10
C ALA A 99 4.60 -11.08 -9.43
N GLY A 100 3.49 -11.41 -10.07
CA GLY A 100 3.21 -12.76 -10.51
C GLY A 100 1.88 -12.88 -11.24
N CYS A 101 1.64 -14.05 -11.80
CA CYS A 101 0.39 -14.40 -12.44
C CYS A 101 0.11 -15.91 -12.29
N MET A 102 -1.11 -16.31 -12.63
CA MET A 102 -1.49 -17.72 -12.70
C MET A 102 -1.58 -18.14 -14.18
N ILE A 103 -0.91 -19.23 -14.53
CA ILE A 103 -0.90 -19.83 -15.86
C ILE A 103 -1.13 -21.33 -15.67
N ASN A 104 -2.20 -21.87 -16.27
CA ASN A 104 -2.55 -23.29 -16.17
C ASN A 104 -2.55 -23.81 -14.72
N ASP A 105 -3.22 -23.08 -13.82
CA ASP A 105 -3.32 -23.38 -12.38
C ASP A 105 -1.99 -23.36 -11.59
N GLU A 106 -0.90 -22.90 -12.21
CA GLU A 106 0.39 -22.71 -11.57
C GLU A 106 0.72 -21.21 -11.42
N PHE A 107 1.29 -20.84 -10.27
CA PHE A 107 1.76 -19.49 -10.04
C PHE A 107 3.16 -19.29 -10.61
N VAL A 108 3.31 -18.25 -11.44
CA VAL A 108 4.58 -17.78 -11.97
C VAL A 108 4.92 -16.45 -11.31
N PHE A 109 6.10 -16.36 -10.72
CA PHE A 109 6.55 -15.20 -9.94
C PHE A 109 7.68 -14.43 -10.64
N SER A 110 7.73 -13.12 -10.42
CA SER A 110 8.91 -12.32 -10.71
C SER A 110 9.98 -12.49 -9.62
N ILE A 111 11.11 -11.79 -9.78
CA ILE A 111 12.01 -11.51 -8.67
C ILE A 111 11.27 -10.70 -7.58
N ILE A 112 11.75 -10.82 -6.34
CA ILE A 112 11.29 -9.97 -5.24
C ILE A 112 12.14 -8.70 -5.25
N GLU A 113 11.50 -7.55 -5.39
CA GLU A 113 12.16 -6.25 -5.45
C GLU A 113 12.16 -5.59 -4.08
N GLU A 114 13.29 -5.02 -3.65
CA GLU A 114 13.38 -4.11 -2.49
C GLU A 114 13.56 -2.68 -2.99
N PRO A 115 12.48 -1.88 -3.12
CA PRO A 115 12.60 -0.55 -3.67
C PRO A 115 13.40 0.35 -2.70
N LYS A 116 14.45 1.01 -3.23
CA LYS A 116 15.29 1.92 -2.44
C LYS A 116 14.53 3.20 -2.07
N LYS A 117 14.57 3.58 -0.78
CA LYS A 117 13.92 4.78 -0.22
C LYS A 117 14.91 5.64 0.57
N LYS A 118 14.62 6.94 0.70
CA LYS A 118 15.17 7.79 1.77
C LYS A 118 14.30 7.75 3.04
N GLU A 119 13.03 8.15 2.95
CA GLU A 119 12.05 8.05 4.06
C GLU A 119 10.68 7.48 3.60
N PHE A 120 10.25 7.79 2.37
CA PHE A 120 9.11 7.19 1.67
C PHE A 120 9.31 7.34 0.14
N LEU A 121 8.66 6.49 -0.69
CA LEU A 121 8.65 6.63 -2.16
C LEU A 121 7.56 7.64 -2.55
N ASP A 122 7.92 8.90 -2.64
CA ASP A 122 7.04 9.94 -3.19
C ASP A 122 6.93 9.83 -4.73
N PHE A 123 6.02 10.61 -5.32
CA PHE A 123 5.79 10.65 -6.77
C PHE A 123 7.05 11.10 -7.53
N GLU A 124 7.78 12.09 -7.00
CA GLU A 124 8.99 12.62 -7.62
C GLU A 124 10.09 11.54 -7.71
N GLN A 125 10.29 10.75 -6.66
CA GLN A 125 11.23 9.63 -6.67
C GLN A 125 10.84 8.56 -7.69
N LYS A 126 9.54 8.28 -7.84
CA LYS A 126 9.03 7.29 -8.81
C LYS A 126 9.18 7.74 -10.27
N TYR A 127 9.11 9.05 -10.56
CA TYR A 127 8.98 9.54 -11.95
C TYR A 127 10.02 10.56 -12.41
N LEU A 128 10.77 11.19 -11.51
CA LEU A 128 11.82 12.15 -11.85
C LEU A 128 13.24 11.57 -11.70
N SER A 129 13.38 10.39 -11.11
CA SER A 129 14.67 9.70 -10.92
C SER A 129 15.07 8.78 -12.10
N PHE A 130 14.37 8.85 -13.24
CA PHE A 130 14.60 7.98 -14.41
C PHE A 130 15.94 8.19 -15.13
N SER A 131 16.78 9.11 -14.67
CA SER A 131 18.08 9.45 -15.30
C SER A 131 19.24 8.56 -14.86
N GLY A 132 19.03 7.56 -14.00
CA GLY A 132 20.07 6.63 -13.59
C GLY A 132 19.52 5.21 -13.50
N HIS A 133 20.12 4.30 -14.25
CA HIS A 133 19.89 2.85 -14.25
C HIS A 133 19.44 2.29 -12.87
N ASN A 134 18.13 2.17 -12.67
CA ASN A 134 17.58 1.33 -11.61
C ASN A 134 17.57 -0.09 -12.16
N GLU A 135 18.74 -0.75 -12.14
CA GLU A 135 18.76 -2.21 -12.25
C GLU A 135 17.87 -2.78 -11.15
N LEU A 136 16.90 -3.60 -11.54
CA LEU A 136 16.05 -4.30 -10.60
C LEU A 136 16.94 -5.31 -9.85
N ILE A 137 17.25 -4.99 -8.59
CA ILE A 137 18.08 -5.83 -7.73
C ILE A 137 17.14 -6.77 -6.99
N GLU A 138 17.35 -8.08 -7.15
CA GLU A 138 16.67 -9.09 -6.34
C GLU A 138 17.01 -8.86 -4.86
N ALA A 139 15.98 -8.80 -4.02
CA ALA A 139 16.13 -8.61 -2.59
C ALA A 139 16.89 -9.78 -1.96
N ASP A 140 17.91 -9.47 -1.16
CA ASP A 140 18.64 -10.45 -0.36
C ASP A 140 17.80 -10.87 0.85
N LEU A 141 17.12 -12.00 0.72
CA LEU A 141 16.14 -12.51 1.68
C LEU A 141 16.40 -13.97 2.02
N SER A 142 16.09 -14.35 3.27
CA SER A 142 16.04 -15.75 3.65
C SER A 142 14.95 -16.49 2.86
N GLU A 143 15.20 -17.77 2.55
CA GLU A 143 14.22 -18.61 1.85
C GLU A 143 12.87 -18.68 2.60
N GLU A 144 12.91 -18.67 3.94
CA GLU A 144 11.69 -18.60 4.76
C GLU A 144 10.85 -17.34 4.47
N LEU A 145 11.50 -16.18 4.31
CA LEU A 145 10.79 -14.94 4.01
C LEU A 145 10.28 -14.92 2.57
N LYS A 146 11.06 -15.42 1.61
CA LYS A 146 10.61 -15.57 0.22
C LYS A 146 9.34 -16.42 0.12
N GLU A 147 9.30 -17.55 0.83
CA GLU A 147 8.12 -18.41 0.85
C GLU A 147 6.92 -17.76 1.54
N LYS A 148 7.13 -16.99 2.62
CA LYS A 148 6.05 -16.20 3.25
C LYS A 148 5.46 -15.14 2.32
N LEU A 149 6.29 -14.49 1.51
CA LEU A 149 5.84 -13.51 0.50
C LEU A 149 5.03 -14.19 -0.61
N LYS A 150 5.50 -15.33 -1.13
CA LYS A 150 4.78 -16.12 -2.12
C LYS A 150 3.45 -16.65 -1.57
N ASP A 151 3.41 -17.15 -0.34
CA ASP A 151 2.18 -17.64 0.30
C ASP A 151 1.15 -16.51 0.46
N SER A 152 1.60 -15.32 0.90
CA SER A 152 0.74 -14.14 1.00
C SER A 152 0.22 -13.70 -0.37
N PHE A 153 1.07 -13.71 -1.41
CA PHE A 153 0.65 -13.45 -2.79
C PHE A 153 -0.42 -14.43 -3.23
N LYS A 154 -0.20 -15.73 -3.04
CA LYS A 154 -1.15 -16.79 -3.44
C LYS A 154 -2.50 -16.59 -2.77
N LYS A 155 -2.54 -16.28 -1.46
CA LYS A 155 -3.77 -16.03 -0.72
C LYS A 155 -4.57 -14.82 -1.24
N ILE A 156 -3.88 -13.74 -1.61
CA ILE A 156 -4.54 -12.55 -2.16
C ILE A 156 -4.97 -12.77 -3.61
N TYR A 157 -4.12 -13.40 -4.42
CA TYR A 157 -4.34 -13.57 -5.86
C TYR A 157 -5.30 -14.72 -6.19
N ASN A 158 -5.43 -15.71 -5.30
CA ASN A 158 -6.35 -16.85 -5.48
C ASN A 158 -7.70 -16.31 -5.95
N PRO A 159 -8.34 -16.94 -6.95
CA PRO A 159 -9.26 -16.25 -7.85
C PRO A 159 -10.35 -15.51 -7.07
N LEU A 160 -10.21 -14.19 -7.08
CA LEU A 160 -11.28 -13.21 -6.94
C LEU A 160 -12.08 -13.13 -8.24
#